data_AF-A0A316I9F1-F1
#
_entry.id   AF-A0A316I9F1-F1
#
_cell.length_a   1.000
_cell.length_b   1.000
_cell.length_c   1.000
_cell.angle_alpha   90.00
_cell.angle_beta   90.00
_cell.angle_gamma   90.00
#
_symmetry.space_group_name_H-M   'P 1'
#
loop_
_entity.id
_entity.type
_entity.pdbx_description
1 polymer ?
#
loop_
_entity_poly.entity_id
_entity_poly.type
_entity_poly.pdbx_seq_one_letter_code
_entity_poly.pdbx_strand_id
1 'polypeptide(L)'
;MLPHAVSVAVECPEEPYDGNLQPGDVELRFRARGPFDSDGVDVVIEIRSKWFESRAANRQDRVDGLCAAVAEATGLNDIGIYLSLPVAAWAQS
;
A
#
# COMPACT_ATOMS: atom_id res chain seq x y z
N MET A 1 7.62 1.07 -10.88
CA MET A 1 7.13 -0.31 -10.68
C MET A 1 6.29 -0.41 -9.40
N LEU A 2 6.87 -0.24 -8.20
CA LEU A 2 6.12 -0.43 -6.95
C LEU A 2 5.07 0.67 -6.62
N PRO A 3 5.36 1.98 -6.70
CA PRO A 3 4.33 3.00 -6.47
C PRO A 3 3.13 2.89 -7.43
N HIS A 4 3.39 2.45 -8.66
CA HIS A 4 2.35 2.15 -9.64
C HIS A 4 1.49 0.96 -9.22
N ALA A 5 2.10 -0.18 -8.84
CA ALA A 5 1.38 -1.35 -8.35
C ALA A 5 0.51 -1.03 -7.12
N VAL A 6 1.02 -0.20 -6.20
CA VAL A 6 0.27 0.28 -5.04
C VAL A 6 -0.95 1.09 -5.48
N SER A 7 -0.77 2.00 -6.44
CA SER A 7 -1.84 2.88 -6.92
C SER A 7 -2.97 2.10 -7.60
N VAL A 8 -2.61 1.12 -8.45
CA VAL A 8 -3.57 0.17 -9.03
C VAL A 8 -4.27 -0.62 -7.91
N ALA A 9 -3.51 -1.11 -6.93
CA ALA A 9 -4.07 -1.89 -5.82
C ALA A 9 -5.02 -1.09 -4.94
N VAL A 10 -4.92 0.24 -4.87
CA VAL A 10 -5.87 1.08 -4.10
C VAL A 10 -6.84 1.86 -4.97
N GLU A 11 -6.87 1.67 -6.28
CA GLU A 11 -7.77 2.42 -7.15
C GLU A 11 -9.25 2.16 -6.79
N CYS A 12 -10.07 3.20 -6.92
CA CYS A 12 -11.51 3.10 -6.69
C CYS A 12 -12.29 4.12 -7.55
N PRO A 13 -13.61 3.97 -7.72
CA PRO A 13 -14.40 4.87 -8.56
C PRO A 13 -14.33 6.35 -8.15
N GLU A 14 -14.16 6.62 -6.87
CA GLU A 14 -14.10 7.97 -6.31
C GLU A 14 -12.76 8.67 -6.59
N GLU A 15 -11.69 7.89 -6.73
CA GLU A 15 -10.33 8.33 -7.03
C GLU A 15 -9.73 7.36 -8.05
N PRO A 16 -10.12 7.50 -9.33
CA PRO A 16 -9.59 6.66 -10.39
C PRO A 16 -8.10 6.94 -10.57
N TYR A 17 -7.32 5.89 -10.79
CA TYR A 17 -5.90 6.04 -11.03
C TYR A 17 -5.63 6.37 -12.50
N ASP A 18 -5.04 7.54 -12.76
CA ASP A 18 -4.72 8.05 -14.09
C ASP A 18 -3.32 7.62 -14.60
N GLY A 19 -2.63 6.75 -13.84
CA GLY A 19 -1.26 6.34 -14.11
C GLY A 19 -0.19 7.30 -13.57
N ASN A 20 -0.59 8.43 -12.97
CA ASN A 20 0.32 9.46 -12.51
C ASN A 20 0.15 9.72 -11.00
N LEU A 21 0.89 8.95 -10.20
CA LEU A 21 0.84 9.07 -8.74
C LEU A 21 1.37 10.45 -8.28
N GLN A 22 0.54 11.21 -7.58
CA GLN A 22 0.89 12.48 -6.95
C GLN A 22 1.12 12.32 -5.43
N PRO A 23 1.93 13.19 -4.81
CA PRO A 23 2.05 13.19 -3.36
C PRO A 23 0.70 13.50 -2.71
N GLY A 24 0.30 12.66 -1.76
CA GLY A 24 -0.98 12.78 -1.06
C GLY A 24 -2.02 11.75 -1.49
N ASP A 25 -1.88 11.15 -2.67
CA ASP A 25 -2.78 10.08 -3.14
C ASP A 25 -2.60 8.82 -2.28
N VAL A 26 -1.34 8.47 -2.02
CA VAL A 26 -0.94 7.41 -1.09
C VAL A 26 0.33 7.80 -0.34
N GLU A 27 0.41 7.38 0.92
CA GLU A 27 1.65 7.39 1.68
C GLU A 27 2.25 5.98 1.69
N LEU A 28 3.51 5.88 1.29
CA LEU A 28 4.27 4.63 1.18
C LEU A 28 5.49 4.69 2.09
N ARG A 29 5.60 3.76 3.03
CA ARG A 29 6.74 3.68 3.95
C ARG A 29 7.30 2.26 4.00
N PHE A 30 8.61 2.15 3.89
CA PHE A 30 9.34 0.89 4.05
C PHE A 30 9.91 0.85 5.45
N ARG A 31 9.45 -0.11 6.24
CA ARG A 31 9.88 -0.31 7.61
C ARG A 31 10.65 -1.61 7.70
N ALA A 32 11.96 -1.51 7.92
CA ALA A 32 12.78 -2.68 8.23
C ALA A 32 12.37 -3.26 9.60
N ARG A 33 12.51 -4.57 9.75
CA ARG A 33 12.24 -5.27 11.00
C ARG A 33 13.12 -4.76 12.14
N GLY A 34 12.48 -4.35 13.23
CA GLY A 34 13.14 -3.97 14.47
C GLY A 34 13.44 -5.18 15.37
N PRO A 35 14.32 -5.00 16.39
CA PRO A 35 14.72 -6.09 17.30
C PRO A 35 13.58 -6.64 18.17
N PHE A 36 12.47 -5.92 18.27
CA PHE A 36 11.30 -6.30 19.07
C PHE A 36 10.05 -6.56 18.22
N ASP A 37 10.18 -6.60 16.89
CA ASP A 37 9.05 -6.81 15.98
C ASP A 37 8.74 -8.32 15.84
N SER A 38 7.45 -8.65 15.93
CA SER A 38 6.92 -10.02 15.92
C SER A 38 6.08 -10.34 14.68
N ASP A 39 6.19 -9.53 13.63
CA ASP A 39 5.49 -9.69 12.35
C ASP A 39 6.00 -10.88 11.52
N GLY A 40 7.23 -11.35 11.77
CA GLY A 40 7.81 -12.50 11.10
C GLY A 40 8.36 -12.20 9.71
N VAL A 41 8.49 -10.92 9.33
CA VAL A 41 8.98 -10.49 8.02
C VAL A 41 10.17 -9.54 8.17
N ASP A 42 11.03 -9.47 7.16
CA ASP A 42 12.22 -8.60 7.19
C ASP A 42 11.89 -7.13 6.89
N VAL A 43 10.80 -6.90 6.14
CA VAL A 43 10.30 -5.57 5.81
C VAL A 43 8.79 -5.55 5.77
N VAL A 44 8.21 -4.51 6.37
CA VAL A 44 6.80 -4.15 6.21
C VAL A 44 6.71 -2.92 5.33
N ILE A 45 5.88 -2.99 4.29
CA ILE A 45 5.49 -1.86 3.46
C ILE A 45 4.16 -1.34 4.01
N GLU A 46 4.22 -0.22 4.71
CA GLU A 46 3.04 0.46 5.21
C GLU A 46 2.49 1.37 4.13
N ILE A 47 1.19 1.21 3.86
CA ILE A 47 0.46 1.94 2.83
C ILE A 47 -0.71 2.64 3.50
N ARG A 48 -0.80 3.95 3.32
CA ARG A 48 -1.98 4.72 3.72
C ARG A 48 -2.62 5.35 2.51
N SER A 49 -3.92 5.14 2.37
CA SER A 49 -4.72 5.79 1.34
C SER A 49 -6.07 6.19 1.93
N LYS A 50 -6.72 7.20 1.35
CA LYS A 50 -7.98 7.71 1.88
C LYS A 50 -9.04 6.62 1.93
N TRP A 51 -9.88 6.65 2.96
CA TRP A 51 -10.99 5.72 3.07
C TRP A 51 -12.10 6.03 2.06
N PHE A 52 -12.51 4.99 1.33
CA PHE A 52 -13.77 4.91 0.58
C PHE A 52 -14.35 3.50 0.77
N GLU A 53 -15.68 3.39 0.75
CA GLU A 53 -16.36 2.10 0.92
C GLU A 53 -15.95 1.10 -0.16
N SER A 54 -15.91 1.54 -1.41
CA SER A 54 -15.48 0.77 -2.59
C SER A 54 -14.05 0.22 -2.48
N ARG A 55 -13.13 1.00 -1.89
CA ARG A 55 -11.73 0.64 -1.64
C ARG A 55 -11.59 -0.33 -0.46
N ALA A 56 -12.42 -0.16 0.56
CA ALA A 56 -12.41 -0.95 1.78
C ALA A 56 -13.08 -2.34 1.62
N ALA A 57 -13.98 -2.50 0.65
CA ALA A 57 -14.79 -3.69 0.45
C ALA A 57 -13.97 -4.96 0.13
N ASN A 58 -12.87 -4.83 -0.61
CA ASN A 58 -11.98 -5.93 -1.03
C ASN A 58 -10.53 -5.70 -0.56
N ARG A 59 -10.36 -5.12 0.64
CA ARG A 59 -9.03 -4.75 1.17
C ARG A 59 -8.05 -5.92 1.23
N GLN A 60 -8.53 -7.12 1.57
CA GLN A 60 -7.68 -8.29 1.74
C GLN A 60 -7.12 -8.74 0.40
N ASP A 61 -7.99 -8.94 -0.60
CA ASP A 61 -7.62 -9.30 -1.96
C ASP A 61 -6.59 -8.31 -2.56
N ARG A 62 -6.77 -7.01 -2.26
CA ARG A 62 -5.83 -5.95 -2.68
C ARG A 62 -4.45 -6.09 -2.05
N VAL A 63 -4.37 -6.34 -0.74
CA VAL A 63 -3.06 -6.52 -0.08
C VAL A 63 -2.39 -7.83 -0.48
N ASP A 64 -3.17 -8.89 -0.72
CA ASP A 64 -2.65 -10.18 -1.17
C ASP A 64 -2.06 -10.06 -2.58
N GLY A 65 -2.78 -9.43 -3.50
CA GLY A 65 -2.30 -9.16 -4.86
C GLY A 65 -1.08 -8.25 -4.88
N LEU A 66 -1.06 -7.21 -4.02
CA LEU A 66 0.09 -6.33 -3.91
C LEU A 66 1.31 -7.04 -3.33
N CYS A 67 1.13 -7.86 -2.31
CA CYS A 67 2.20 -8.66 -1.71
C CYS A 67 2.86 -9.56 -2.77
N ALA A 68 2.04 -10.27 -3.56
CA ALA A 68 2.53 -11.09 -4.66
C ALA A 68 3.29 -10.27 -5.72
N ALA A 69 2.75 -9.12 -6.13
CA ALA A 69 3.39 -8.25 -7.11
C ALA A 69 4.73 -7.67 -6.62
N VAL A 70 4.83 -7.33 -5.33
CA VAL A 70 6.10 -6.87 -4.74
C VAL A 70 7.10 -8.01 -4.71
N ALA A 71 6.70 -9.19 -4.20
CA ALA A 71 7.58 -10.36 -4.12
C ALA A 71 8.15 -10.73 -5.50
N GLU A 72 7.30 -10.72 -6.54
CA GLU A 72 7.73 -10.96 -7.92
C GLU A 72 8.72 -9.89 -8.42
N ALA A 73 8.44 -8.61 -8.17
CA ALA A 73 9.26 -7.51 -8.66
C ALA A 73 10.61 -7.36 -7.95
N THR A 74 10.69 -7.74 -6.67
CA THR A 74 11.89 -7.53 -5.84
C THR A 74 12.65 -8.83 -5.54
N GLY A 75 12.05 -10.00 -5.76
CA GLY A 75 12.60 -11.29 -5.36
C GLY A 75 12.71 -11.45 -3.83
N LEU A 76 11.97 -10.66 -3.06
CA LEU A 76 11.96 -10.74 -1.60
C LEU A 76 10.88 -11.73 -1.18
N ASN A 77 11.22 -12.62 -0.25
CA ASN A 77 10.31 -13.67 0.23
C ASN A 77 9.66 -13.33 1.58
N ASP A 78 10.32 -12.51 2.40
CA ASP A 78 9.88 -12.16 3.76
C ASP A 78 9.42 -10.70 3.82
N ILE A 79 8.32 -10.40 3.14
CA ILE A 79 7.71 -9.07 3.07
C ILE A 79 6.28 -9.07 3.62
N GLY A 80 5.90 -8.00 4.30
CA GLY A 80 4.53 -7.74 4.74
C GLY A 80 3.96 -6.50 4.07
N ILE A 81 2.68 -6.53 3.70
CA ILE A 81 1.94 -5.34 3.27
C ILE A 81 0.94 -4.97 4.37
N TYR A 82 1.02 -3.72 4.83
CA TYR A 82 0.06 -3.19 5.80
C TYR A 82 -0.72 -2.02 5.19
N LEU A 83 -1.95 -2.28 4.73
CA LEU A 83 -2.82 -1.26 4.17
C LEU A 83 -3.76 -0.68 5.24
N SER A 84 -3.63 0.63 5.46
CA SER A 84 -4.52 1.40 6.31
C SER A 84 -5.33 2.38 5.47
N LEU A 85 -6.65 2.41 5.71
CA LEU A 85 -7.58 3.30 5.03
C LEU A 85 -8.19 4.30 6.04
N PRO A 86 -7.45 5.35 6.45
CA PRO A 86 -7.98 6.35 7.37
C PRO A 86 -8.94 7.32 6.69
N VAL A 87 -9.85 7.90 7.49
CA VAL A 87 -10.50 9.17 7.12
C VAL A 87 -9.45 10.27 7.29
N ALA A 88 -9.00 10.85 6.19
CA ALA A 88 -7.83 11.74 6.18
C ALA A 88 -7.98 12.90 5.20
N ALA A 89 -7.17 13.93 5.41
CA ALA A 89 -6.94 15.05 4.50
C ALA A 89 -5.43 15.27 4.34
N TRP A 90 -5.01 15.75 3.17
CA TRP A 90 -3.61 15.99 2.83
C TRP A 90 -3.41 17.42 2.30
N ALA A 91 -2.28 18.04 2.64
CA ALA A 91 -1.83 19.31 2.10
C ALA A 91 -0.29 19.36 2.12
N GLN A 92 0.31 19.99 1.10
CA GLN A 92 1.77 20.17 0.98
C GLN A 92 2.09 21.55 0.36
N SER A 93 3.29 22.08 0.62
CA SER A 93 3.78 23.39 0.12
C SER A 93 5.17 23.26 -0.49
#